data_AF-M0BBX4-F1
#
_entry.id   AF-M0BBX4-F1
#
_cell.length_a   1.000
_cell.length_b   1.000
_cell.length_c   1.000
_cell.angle_alpha   90.00
_cell.angle_beta   90.00
_cell.angle_gamma   90.00
#
_symmetry.space_group_name_H-M   'P 1'
#
loop_
_entity.id
_entity.type
_entity.pdbx_description
1 polymer ?
#
loop_
_entity_poly.entity_id
_entity_poly.type
_entity_poly.pdbx_seq_one_letter_code
_entity_poly.pdbx_strand_id
1 'polypeptide(L)'
;MTSVERARDGAGDMSPDRECYRCDRDVAPTRLFRLVAEPPAALSSDYQTAERFCCPDCAAAMNLSEFSEQLKARARRGVKSLER
;
A
#
# COMPACT_ATOMS: atom_id res chain seq x y z
N MET A 1 -24.66 17.18 -29.04
CA MET A 1 -23.84 15.95 -29.13
C MET A 1 -22.39 16.38 -29.27
N THR A 2 -21.58 16.16 -28.24
CA THR A 2 -20.11 16.16 -28.33
C THR A 2 -19.65 15.01 -27.45
N SER A 3 -19.51 13.82 -28.05
CA SER A 3 -18.83 12.68 -27.43
C SER A 3 -17.36 13.03 -27.33
N VAL A 4 -16.85 13.13 -26.10
CA VAL A 4 -15.41 13.15 -25.87
C VAL A 4 -14.98 11.69 -25.75
N GLU A 5 -14.56 11.13 -26.89
CA GLU A 5 -13.85 9.86 -26.92
C GLU A 5 -12.48 10.09 -26.29
N ARG A 6 -12.35 9.68 -25.02
CA ARG A 6 -11.05 9.66 -24.35
C ARG A 6 -10.31 8.43 -24.85
N ALA A 7 -9.44 8.66 -25.84
CA ALA A 7 -8.50 7.68 -26.35
C ALA A 7 -7.77 7.02 -25.16
N ARG A 8 -8.00 5.72 -25.00
CA ARG A 8 -7.18 4.85 -24.16
C ARG A 8 -5.94 4.51 -24.97
N ASP A 9 -5.01 5.46 -25.02
CA ASP A 9 -3.71 5.24 -25.62
C ASP A 9 -2.86 4.33 -24.73
N GLY A 10 -2.40 3.23 -25.32
CA GLY A 10 -1.03 2.76 -25.14
C GLY A 10 -0.73 1.94 -23.90
N ALA A 11 -0.74 0.62 -24.08
CA ALA A 11 0.15 -0.36 -23.46
C ALA A 11 1.26 0.21 -22.55
N GLY A 12 1.01 0.19 -21.24
CA GLY A 12 2.05 0.09 -20.24
C GLY A 12 2.01 -1.31 -19.67
N ASP A 13 3.01 -2.13 -19.98
CA ASP A 13 3.41 -3.25 -19.15
C ASP A 13 3.87 -2.68 -17.79
N MET A 14 2.93 -2.13 -17.02
CA MET A 14 3.19 -1.75 -15.64
C MET A 14 3.21 -3.07 -14.89
N SER A 15 4.42 -3.55 -14.65
CA SER A 15 4.63 -4.69 -13.77
C SER A 15 3.90 -4.35 -12.47
N PRO A 16 2.84 -5.08 -12.07
CA PRO A 16 2.01 -4.74 -10.91
C PRO A 16 2.82 -4.72 -9.60
N ASP A 17 4.07 -5.20 -9.66
CA ASP A 17 5.10 -5.14 -8.62
C ASP A 17 5.73 -3.75 -8.42
N ARG A 18 5.42 -2.74 -9.24
CA ARG A 18 6.04 -1.39 -9.15
C ARG A 18 5.09 -0.29 -8.70
N GLU A 19 3.79 -0.54 -8.73
CA GLU A 19 2.80 0.48 -8.41
C GLU A 19 2.20 0.27 -7.03
N CYS A 20 2.00 1.39 -6.31
CA CYS A 20 1.22 1.34 -5.10
C CYS A 20 -0.26 1.15 -5.44
N TYR A 21 -0.87 0.04 -5.02
CA TYR A 21 -2.27 -0.29 -5.32
C TYR A 21 -3.32 0.73 -4.81
N ARG A 22 -2.93 1.64 -3.91
CA ARG A 22 -3.82 2.63 -3.27
C ARG A 22 -3.81 3.99 -3.93
N CYS A 23 -2.66 4.40 -4.47
CA CYS A 23 -2.45 5.75 -4.98
C CYS A 23 -1.86 5.77 -6.39
N ASP A 24 -1.69 4.59 -7.00
CA ASP A 24 -1.20 4.36 -8.36
C ASP A 24 0.16 5.04 -8.63
N ARG A 25 0.91 5.35 -7.57
CA ARG A 25 2.23 5.95 -7.68
C ARG A 25 3.24 4.86 -8.03
N ASP A 26 4.06 5.13 -9.04
CA ASP A 26 5.25 4.33 -9.33
C ASP A 26 6.27 4.50 -8.20
N VAL A 27 6.63 3.39 -7.56
CA VAL A 27 7.54 3.35 -6.43
C VAL A 27 8.55 2.25 -6.66
N ALA A 28 9.82 2.52 -6.36
CA ALA A 28 10.86 1.50 -6.43
C ALA A 28 10.44 0.23 -5.65
N PRO A 29 10.55 -0.98 -6.24
CA PRO A 29 10.11 -2.23 -5.60
C PRO A 29 10.66 -2.44 -4.18
N THR A 30 11.90 -2.02 -3.94
CA THR A 30 12.56 -2.09 -2.62
C THR A 30 11.92 -1.22 -1.53
N ARG A 31 11.00 -0.32 -1.90
CA ARG A 31 10.26 0.56 -1.01
C ARG A 31 8.78 0.19 -0.90
N LEU A 32 8.32 -0.81 -1.63
CA LEU A 32 6.95 -1.31 -1.56
C LEU A 32 6.83 -2.37 -0.46
N PHE A 33 5.77 -2.26 0.32
CA PHE A 33 5.33 -3.28 1.26
C PHE A 33 4.45 -4.28 0.53
N ARG A 34 4.77 -5.57 0.61
CA ARG A 34 3.89 -6.64 0.16
C ARG A 34 2.83 -6.90 1.24
N LEU A 35 1.57 -6.74 0.87
CA LEU A 35 0.42 -6.99 1.73
C LEU A 35 -0.27 -8.27 1.26
N VAL A 36 -0.41 -9.23 2.17
CA VAL A 36 -1.15 -10.47 1.93
C VAL A 36 -2.36 -10.46 2.85
N ALA A 37 -3.54 -10.62 2.26
CA ALA A 37 -4.79 -10.76 2.99
C ALA A 37 -5.34 -12.17 2.76
N GLU A 38 -5.38 -12.96 3.82
CA GLU A 38 -5.91 -14.32 3.82
C GLU A 38 -7.28 -14.33 4.51
N PRO A 39 -8.35 -14.78 3.82
CA PRO A 39 -9.65 -14.84 4.44
C PRO A 39 -9.70 -15.96 5.48
N PRO A 40 -10.40 -15.76 6.62
CA PRO A 40 -10.72 -16.86 7.53
C PRO A 40 -11.46 -17.99 6.80
N ALA A 41 -11.30 -19.23 7.26
CA ALA A 41 -11.89 -20.40 6.62
C ALA A 41 -13.41 -20.28 6.40
N ALA A 42 -14.11 -19.66 7.36
CA ALA A 42 -15.56 -19.42 7.28
C ALA A 42 -16.00 -18.50 6.12
N LEU A 43 -15.06 -17.75 5.53
CA LEU A 43 -15.29 -16.81 4.42
C LEU A 43 -14.62 -17.25 3.11
N SER A 44 -14.03 -18.45 3.09
CA SER A 44 -13.28 -18.95 1.93
C SER A 44 -14.15 -19.30 0.71
N SER A 45 -15.46 -19.43 0.89
CA SER A 45 -16.43 -19.57 -0.21
C SER A 45 -16.61 -18.27 -1.00
N ASP A 46 -16.47 -17.12 -0.33
CA ASP A 46 -16.81 -15.81 -0.87
C ASP A 46 -15.57 -14.95 -1.16
N TYR A 47 -14.44 -15.28 -0.53
CA TYR A 47 -13.20 -14.51 -0.62
C TYR A 47 -12.02 -15.43 -0.90
N GLN A 48 -11.08 -14.93 -1.70
CA GLN A 48 -9.80 -15.56 -2.01
C GLN A 48 -8.65 -14.80 -1.36
N THR A 49 -7.52 -15.48 -1.12
CA THR A 49 -6.27 -14.82 -0.75
C THR A 49 -5.88 -13.81 -1.81
N ALA A 50 -5.49 -12.60 -1.37
CA ALA A 50 -5.07 -11.53 -2.26
C ALA A 50 -3.71 -10.97 -1.85
N GLU A 51 -2.88 -10.67 -2.84
CA GLU A 51 -1.60 -10.00 -2.67
C GLU A 51 -1.63 -8.63 -3.37
N ARG A 52 -1.11 -7.59 -2.70
CA ARG A 52 -1.00 -6.22 -3.21
C ARG A 52 0.27 -5.54 -2.72
N PHE A 53 0.77 -4.55 -3.46
CA PHE A 53 1.94 -3.76 -3.07
C PHE A 53 1.56 -2.32 -2.68
N CYS A 54 2.07 -1.86 -1.53
CA CYS A 54 1.71 -0.57 -0.95
C CYS A 54 2.94 0.30 -0.65
N CYS A 55 2.88 1.59 -0.97
CA CYS A 55 3.94 2.51 -0.61
C CYS A 55 3.95 2.80 0.91
N PRO A 56 5.07 3.29 1.48
CA PRO A 56 5.19 3.54 2.91
C PRO A 56 4.14 4.52 3.46
N ASP A 57 3.80 5.55 2.69
CA ASP A 57 2.83 6.57 3.10
C ASP A 57 1.42 5.97 3.20
N CYS A 58 1.01 5.19 2.20
CA CYS A 58 -0.29 4.53 2.19
C CYS A 58 -0.35 3.40 3.24
N ALA A 59 0.74 2.65 3.44
CA ALA A 59 0.82 1.68 4.53
C ALA A 59 0.64 2.39 5.89
N ALA A 60 1.26 3.55 6.07
CA ALA A 60 1.10 4.34 7.29
C ALA A 60 -0.33 4.83 7.51
N ALA A 61 -0.98 5.32 6.45
CA ALA A 61 -2.38 5.75 6.49
C ALA A 61 -3.36 4.61 6.82
N MET A 62 -3.02 3.37 6.49
CA MET A 62 -3.77 2.17 6.87
C MET A 62 -3.43 1.65 8.27
N ASN A 63 -2.68 2.43 9.07
CA ASN A 63 -2.16 2.04 10.38
C ASN A 63 -1.21 0.84 10.38
N LEU A 64 -0.68 0.44 9.22
CA LEU A 64 0.36 -0.59 9.11
C LEU A 64 1.76 -0.05 9.47
N SER A 65 1.84 1.18 10.00
CA SER A 65 3.08 1.76 10.53
C SER A 65 3.66 0.97 11.69
N GLU A 66 2.87 0.13 12.36
CA GLU A 66 3.34 -0.77 13.42
C GLU A 66 4.43 -1.75 12.96
N PHE A 67 4.63 -1.92 11.65
CA PHE A 67 5.72 -2.73 11.11
C PHE A 67 7.03 -1.94 10.91
N SER A 68 7.01 -0.61 11.05
CA SER A 68 8.20 0.23 10.86
C SER A 68 8.96 0.45 12.15
N GLU A 69 10.08 -0.25 12.32
CA GLU A 69 11.01 -0.05 13.44
C GLU A 69 11.54 1.40 13.51
N GLN A 70 11.69 2.07 12.36
CA GLN A 70 12.09 3.47 12.31
C GLN A 70 10.99 4.40 12.84
N LEU A 71 9.72 4.15 12.51
CA LEU A 71 8.59 4.92 13.05
C LEU A 71 8.40 4.64 14.55
N LYS A 72 8.54 3.39 15.00
CA LYS A 72 8.59 3.05 16.43
C LYS A 72 9.70 3.79 17.16
N ALA A 73 10.91 3.82 16.60
CA ALA A 73 12.05 4.51 17.20
C ALA A 73 11.86 6.05 17.24
N ARG A 74 11.15 6.64 16.28
CA ARG A 74 10.77 8.07 16.32
C ARG A 74 9.69 8.34 17.37
N ALA A 75 8.63 7.54 17.43
CA ALA A 75 7.58 7.67 18.44
C ALA A 75 8.16 7.56 19.87
N ARG A 76 9.03 6.59 20.13
CA ARG A 76 9.72 6.44 21.43
C ARG A 76 10.57 7.65 21.82
N ARG A 77 11.15 8.36 20.84
CA ARG A 77 11.92 9.59 21.10
C ARG A 77 11.01 10.80 21.38
N GLY A 78 9.84 10.87 20.74
CA GLY A 78 8.82 11.88 21.00
C GLY A 78 8.23 11.76 22.41
N VAL A 79 7.91 10.53 22.85
CA VAL A 79 7.40 10.27 24.21
C VAL A 79 8.42 10.69 25.29
N LYS A 80 9.70 10.36 25.12
CA LYS A 80 10.77 10.78 26.06
C LYS A 80 10.96 12.29 26.18
N SER A 81 10.52 13.09 25.21
CA SER A 81 10.61 14.56 25.28
C SER A 81 9.43 15.21 26.01
N LEU A 82 8.31 14.49 26.19
CA LEU A 82 7.15 14.97 26.94
C LEU A 82 7.20 14.61 28.45
N GLU A 83 8.16 13.80 28.87
CA GLU A 83 8.36 13.40 30.27
C GLU A 83 9.39 14.28 31.02
N ARG A 84 9.64 15.51 30.55
CA ARG A 84 10.62 16.43 31.16
C ARG A 84 10.01 17.75 31.62
#